data_AF-A0A8P4G996-F1
#
_entry.id   AF-A0A8P4G996-F1
#
_cell.length_a   1.000
_cell.length_b   1.000
_cell.length_c   1.000
_cell.angle_alpha   90.00
_cell.angle_beta   90.00
_cell.angle_gamma   90.00
#
_symmetry.space_group_name_H-M   'P 1'
#
loop_
_entity.id
_entity.type
_entity.pdbx_description
1 polymer ?
#
loop_
_entity_poly.entity_id
_entity_poly.type
_entity_poly.pdbx_seq_one_letter_code
_entity_poly.pdbx_strand_id
1 'polypeptide(L)'
;LYYSVTKGTPFVVNNPVLYNPLLQDTGLYYDRYLREVIEVLETDPHFREKLQTANTEDIKNGRLSKELDLVSHHVRTRLDELKRQEVSRLRMLLKAKLDTLQMDHASLLKQFEHLDPHNQNTFEAKDLELLISTATKDLENYDAERHEEFKRYEMLKEHERREYLKSLDQEKREREEKRMQELKEKHRQHPKVNAPGSVAQLREVWEETDGLDPQEFNPKTFFKLHDTNEDDVLDEQELEALFTKELEKVYDPKNEEDDMMEMEEERLRMREHFMKNVDANKDRLVSLEEFLKSTEKKEFNNPKEWETLDTKPAYTEEELQRFEVELRDKEEELKRKAENLRQEQELLKERGKALEAQRREYQQAVLEMSQRQKEQQAADGQPPAGPNGELQFQPDTQKLDAKGKQPEI
;
A
#
# COMPACT_ATOMS: atom_id res chain seq x y z
N LEU A 1 -37.32 -44.84 -46.57
CA LEU A 1 -37.58 -44.57 -45.15
C LEU A 1 -36.48 -43.60 -44.69
N TYR A 2 -36.52 -42.34 -45.10
CA TYR A 2 -37.29 -41.21 -44.55
C TYR A 2 -37.04 -40.94 -43.07
N TYR A 3 -36.85 -39.63 -42.80
CA TYR A 3 -36.72 -38.88 -41.55
C TYR A 3 -35.29 -38.64 -41.05
N SER A 4 -34.84 -37.43 -40.75
CA SER A 4 -35.36 -36.07 -40.98
C SER A 4 -34.32 -35.11 -40.39
N VAL A 5 -33.98 -34.08 -41.16
CA VAL A 5 -33.26 -32.89 -40.70
C VAL A 5 -34.12 -32.18 -39.65
N THR A 6 -33.64 -32.06 -38.42
CA THR A 6 -34.16 -31.10 -37.44
C THR A 6 -33.13 -30.01 -37.20
N LYS A 7 -33.52 -28.80 -37.61
CA LYS A 7 -32.84 -27.53 -37.40
C LYS A 7 -32.71 -27.26 -35.89
N GLY A 8 -31.48 -27.23 -35.39
CA GLY A 8 -31.15 -26.59 -34.13
C GLY A 8 -30.96 -25.10 -34.39
N THR A 9 -31.80 -24.28 -33.77
CA THR A 9 -31.67 -22.83 -33.65
C THR A 9 -30.28 -22.42 -33.14
N PRO A 10 -29.68 -21.34 -33.68
CA PRO A 10 -28.42 -20.83 -33.14
C PRO A 10 -28.67 -20.26 -31.74
N PHE A 11 -27.91 -20.74 -30.77
CA PHE A 11 -27.82 -20.17 -29.44
C PHE A 11 -27.07 -18.84 -29.58
N VAL A 12 -27.82 -17.74 -29.69
CA VAL A 12 -27.26 -16.39 -29.67
C VAL A 12 -26.93 -16.09 -28.21
N VAL A 13 -25.71 -16.40 -27.79
CA VAL A 13 -25.12 -15.80 -26.59
C VAL A 13 -24.57 -14.44 -27.02
N ASN A 14 -25.46 -13.47 -27.16
CA ASN A 14 -25.06 -12.07 -27.13
C ASN A 14 -24.83 -11.71 -25.66
N ASN A 15 -23.64 -12.02 -25.15
CA ASN A 15 -23.08 -11.35 -23.98
C ASN A 15 -21.89 -10.55 -24.48
N PRO A 16 -22.02 -9.23 -24.70
CA PRO A 16 -20.85 -8.39 -24.75
C PRO A 16 -20.46 -8.15 -23.29
N VAL A 17 -19.48 -8.90 -22.80
CA VAL A 17 -18.73 -8.48 -21.61
C VAL A 17 -17.96 -7.24 -22.07
N LEU A 18 -18.58 -6.07 -21.95
CA LEU A 18 -17.91 -4.82 -22.27
C LEU A 18 -17.01 -4.45 -21.09
N TYR A 19 -15.73 -4.57 -21.40
CA TYR A 19 -14.54 -4.16 -20.68
C TYR A 19 -14.72 -2.94 -19.75
N ASN A 20 -14.31 -3.08 -18.48
CA ASN A 20 -14.23 -1.98 -17.51
C ASN A 20 -12.78 -1.86 -17.01
N PRO A 21 -12.05 -0.78 -17.33
CA PRO A 21 -10.64 -0.60 -16.97
C PRO A 21 -10.37 -0.51 -15.45
N LEU A 22 -11.41 -0.49 -14.60
CA LEU A 22 -11.28 -0.46 -13.14
C LEU A 22 -11.29 -1.84 -12.48
N LEU A 23 -11.40 -2.94 -13.24
CA LEU A 23 -11.46 -4.32 -12.72
C LEU A 23 -10.12 -5.10 -12.78
N GLN A 24 -9.03 -4.44 -13.20
CA GLN A 24 -7.67 -5.02 -13.33
C GLN A 24 -6.81 -4.79 -12.08
N ASP A 25 -5.71 -5.53 -11.94
CA ASP A 25 -4.72 -5.27 -10.87
C ASP A 25 -3.94 -4.01 -11.17
N THR A 26 -4.53 -2.89 -10.74
CA THR A 26 -4.01 -1.54 -10.97
C THR A 26 -2.68 -1.27 -10.26
N GLY A 27 -2.17 -2.23 -9.46
CA GLY A 27 -0.97 -2.03 -8.65
C GLY A 27 -1.16 -1.08 -7.47
N LEU A 28 -2.38 -0.57 -7.25
CA LEU A 28 -2.73 0.32 -6.14
C LEU A 28 -2.91 -0.46 -4.84
N TYR A 29 -2.50 0.09 -3.70
CA TYR A 29 -2.61 -0.57 -2.38
C TYR A 29 -4.08 -0.75 -1.88
N TYR A 30 -5.03 -0.12 -2.57
CA TYR A 30 -6.48 -0.21 -2.35
C TYR A 30 -7.22 -0.74 -3.58
N ASP A 31 -6.49 -1.32 -4.54
CA ASP A 31 -7.04 -1.92 -5.76
C ASP A 31 -8.20 -2.88 -5.47
N ARG A 32 -8.00 -3.79 -4.51
CA ARG A 32 -9.05 -4.72 -4.08
C ARG A 32 -10.33 -4.00 -3.66
N TYR A 33 -10.21 -2.94 -2.87
CA TYR A 33 -11.35 -2.16 -2.41
C TYR A 33 -12.05 -1.45 -3.57
N LEU A 34 -11.27 -0.86 -4.49
CA LEU A 34 -11.78 -0.26 -5.72
C LEU A 34 -12.59 -1.27 -6.53
N ARG A 35 -12.04 -2.46 -6.80
CA ARG A 35 -12.73 -3.51 -7.57
C ARG A 35 -13.99 -4.01 -6.89
N GLU A 36 -13.94 -4.30 -5.59
CA GLU A 36 -15.10 -4.77 -4.83
C GLU A 36 -16.24 -3.73 -4.85
N VAL A 37 -15.90 -2.44 -4.76
CA VAL A 37 -16.87 -1.35 -4.89
C VAL A 37 -17.48 -1.32 -6.29
N ILE A 38 -16.66 -1.40 -7.34
CA ILE A 38 -17.14 -1.40 -8.73
C ILE A 38 -18.00 -2.63 -9.02
N GLU A 39 -17.59 -3.83 -8.61
CA GLU A 39 -18.34 -5.08 -8.78
C GLU A 39 -19.74 -4.97 -8.14
N VAL A 40 -19.80 -4.45 -6.91
CA VAL A 40 -21.07 -4.24 -6.19
C VAL A 40 -21.94 -3.21 -6.91
N LEU A 41 -21.36 -2.10 -7.38
CA LEU A 41 -22.08 -1.07 -8.15
C LEU A 41 -22.62 -1.62 -9.48
N GLU A 42 -21.85 -2.47 -10.16
CA GLU A 42 -22.28 -3.10 -11.41
C GLU A 42 -23.45 -4.05 -11.20
N THR A 43 -23.71 -4.58 -9.99
CA THR A 43 -24.91 -5.40 -9.76
C THR A 43 -26.22 -4.62 -9.94
N ASP A 44 -26.20 -3.29 -9.86
CA ASP A 44 -27.34 -2.43 -10.11
C ASP A 44 -27.48 -2.10 -11.62
N PRO A 45 -28.58 -2.49 -12.29
CA PRO A 45 -28.71 -2.27 -13.74
C PRO A 45 -28.68 -0.80 -14.17
N HIS A 46 -29.24 0.11 -13.36
CA HIS A 46 -29.26 1.55 -13.66
C HIS A 46 -27.85 2.10 -13.58
N PHE A 47 -27.14 1.78 -12.49
CA PHE A 47 -25.76 2.23 -12.32
C PHE A 47 -24.82 1.65 -13.37
N ARG A 48 -24.99 0.37 -13.74
CA ARG A 48 -24.20 -0.28 -14.79
C ARG A 48 -24.33 0.43 -16.14
N GLU A 49 -25.55 0.79 -16.55
CA GLU A 49 -25.76 1.52 -17.80
C GLU A 49 -25.08 2.90 -17.76
N LYS A 50 -25.14 3.59 -16.62
CA LYS A 50 -24.44 4.86 -16.42
C LYS A 50 -22.93 4.71 -16.46
N LEU A 51 -22.39 3.65 -15.88
CA LEU A 51 -20.96 3.35 -15.89
C LEU A 51 -20.48 3.07 -17.33
N GLN A 52 -21.24 2.31 -18.12
CA GLN A 52 -20.90 1.97 -19.51
C GLN A 52 -21.02 3.14 -20.49
N THR A 53 -21.91 4.09 -20.21
CA THR A 53 -22.15 5.26 -21.09
C THR A 53 -21.38 6.50 -20.66
N ALA A 54 -20.81 6.51 -19.45
CA ALA A 54 -20.01 7.62 -18.97
C ALA A 54 -18.69 7.71 -19.75
N ASN A 55 -18.34 8.93 -20.15
CA ASN A 55 -17.00 9.19 -20.67
C ASN A 55 -16.02 9.34 -19.50
N THR A 56 -14.72 9.23 -19.80
CA THR A 56 -13.62 9.37 -18.83
C THR A 56 -13.70 10.69 -18.06
N GLU A 57 -14.09 11.79 -18.72
CA GLU A 57 -14.24 13.10 -18.09
C GLU A 57 -15.42 13.15 -17.09
N ASP A 58 -16.52 12.47 -17.36
CA ASP A 58 -17.70 12.42 -16.49
C ASP A 58 -17.43 11.59 -15.23
N ILE A 59 -16.60 10.55 -15.37
CA ILE A 59 -16.06 9.74 -14.27
C ILE A 59 -15.14 10.61 -13.40
N LYS A 60 -14.18 11.32 -14.02
CA LYS A 60 -13.24 12.22 -13.30
C LYS A 60 -13.95 13.39 -12.61
N ASN A 61 -14.99 13.96 -13.21
CA ASN A 61 -15.70 15.13 -12.69
C ASN A 61 -16.78 14.80 -11.65
N GLY A 62 -16.84 13.56 -11.15
CA GLY A 62 -17.74 13.16 -10.05
C GLY A 62 -19.22 13.16 -10.41
N ARG A 63 -19.58 13.13 -11.71
CA ARG A 63 -20.99 13.04 -12.14
C ARG A 63 -21.57 11.68 -11.81
N LEU A 64 -20.78 10.62 -11.98
CA LEU A 64 -21.16 9.25 -11.67
C LEU A 64 -21.51 9.08 -10.18
N SER A 65 -20.80 9.77 -9.30
CA SER A 65 -21.04 9.72 -7.85
C SER A 65 -22.43 10.16 -7.44
N LYS A 66 -23.09 11.02 -8.22
CA LYS A 66 -24.47 11.49 -7.94
C LYS A 66 -25.53 10.44 -8.26
N GLU A 67 -25.23 9.50 -9.14
CA GLU A 67 -26.14 8.39 -9.47
C GLU A 67 -26.23 7.37 -8.32
N LEU A 68 -25.30 7.43 -7.35
CA LEU A 68 -25.30 6.57 -6.17
C LEU A 68 -26.57 6.73 -5.31
N ASP A 69 -27.23 7.89 -5.36
CA ASP A 69 -28.50 8.14 -4.67
C ASP A 69 -29.68 7.35 -5.26
N LEU A 70 -29.56 6.89 -6.50
CA LEU A 70 -30.59 6.14 -7.22
C LEU A 70 -30.40 4.63 -7.15
N VAL A 71 -29.27 4.19 -6.59
CA VAL A 71 -28.90 2.78 -6.45
C VAL A 71 -29.76 2.09 -5.39
N SER A 72 -30.08 0.81 -5.62
CA SER A 72 -30.90 0.03 -4.69
C SER A 72 -30.32 -0.04 -3.26
N HIS A 73 -31.21 -0.14 -2.26
CA HIS A 73 -30.82 -0.21 -0.85
C HIS A 73 -29.87 -1.39 -0.54
N HIS A 74 -30.05 -2.53 -1.22
CA HIS A 74 -29.18 -3.70 -1.00
C HIS A 74 -27.73 -3.42 -1.41
N VAL A 75 -27.54 -2.75 -2.55
CA VAL A 75 -26.21 -2.34 -3.03
C VAL A 75 -25.60 -1.31 -2.09
N ARG A 76 -26.36 -0.29 -1.66
CA ARG A 76 -25.93 0.67 -0.63
C ARG A 76 -25.46 0.00 0.66
N THR A 77 -26.23 -0.96 1.17
CA THR A 77 -25.87 -1.71 2.40
C THR A 77 -24.54 -2.45 2.24
N ARG A 78 -24.30 -3.02 1.06
CA ARG A 78 -23.06 -3.76 0.76
C ARG A 78 -21.86 -2.82 0.61
N LEU A 79 -22.05 -1.66 -0.02
CA LEU A 79 -21.00 -0.62 -0.12
C LEU A 79 -20.61 -0.08 1.26
N ASP A 80 -21.59 0.14 2.15
CA ASP A 80 -21.33 0.53 3.55
C ASP A 80 -20.48 -0.52 4.28
N GLU A 81 -20.73 -1.80 4.03
CA GLU A 81 -19.95 -2.89 4.61
C GLU A 81 -18.51 -2.91 4.08
N LEU A 82 -18.33 -2.79 2.76
CA LEU A 82 -17.00 -2.71 2.14
C LEU A 82 -16.19 -1.53 2.71
N LYS A 83 -16.80 -0.36 2.85
CA LYS A 83 -16.13 0.81 3.45
C LYS A 83 -15.68 0.53 4.88
N ARG A 84 -16.52 -0.08 5.71
CA ARG A 84 -16.16 -0.44 7.10
C ARG A 84 -15.01 -1.46 7.15
N GLN A 85 -14.99 -2.42 6.23
CA GLN A 85 -13.91 -3.39 6.10
C GLN A 85 -12.60 -2.70 5.72
N GLU A 86 -12.63 -1.80 4.73
CA GLU A 86 -11.44 -1.05 4.31
C GLU A 86 -10.91 -0.13 5.41
N VAL A 87 -11.78 0.63 6.08
CA VAL A 87 -11.38 1.45 7.24
C VAL A 87 -10.76 0.59 8.34
N SER A 88 -11.31 -0.60 8.60
CA SER A 88 -10.75 -1.53 9.59
C SER A 88 -9.37 -2.05 9.16
N ARG A 89 -9.19 -2.38 7.89
CA ARG A 89 -7.89 -2.77 7.31
C ARG A 89 -6.86 -1.67 7.48
N LEU A 90 -7.19 -0.44 7.09
CA LEU A 90 -6.29 0.71 7.21
C LEU A 90 -5.93 1.04 8.66
N ARG A 91 -6.88 0.91 9.60
CA ARG A 91 -6.59 1.06 11.04
C ARG A 91 -5.62 0.00 11.56
N MET A 92 -5.77 -1.25 11.13
CA MET A 92 -4.82 -2.32 11.49
C MET A 92 -3.43 -2.04 10.92
N LEU A 93 -3.37 -1.59 9.66
CA LEU A 93 -2.13 -1.20 8.99
C LEU A 93 -1.43 -0.04 9.71
N LEU A 94 -2.19 1.00 10.08
CA LEU A 94 -1.69 2.13 10.85
C LEU A 94 -1.17 1.69 12.22
N LYS A 95 -1.90 0.81 12.92
CA LYS A 95 -1.46 0.27 14.21
C LYS A 95 -0.16 -0.53 14.08
N ALA A 96 -0.07 -1.43 13.11
CA ALA A 96 1.13 -2.21 12.86
C ALA A 96 2.34 -1.32 12.54
N LYS A 97 2.14 -0.28 11.73
CA LYS A 97 3.19 0.69 11.37
C LYS A 97 3.60 1.60 12.54
N LEU A 98 2.66 1.96 13.43
CA LEU A 98 2.96 2.71 14.64
C LEU A 98 3.82 1.89 15.62
N ASP A 99 3.54 0.59 15.73
CA ASP A 99 4.28 -0.32 16.61
C ASP A 99 5.75 -0.52 16.13
N THR A 100 6.05 -0.28 14.85
CA THR A 100 7.40 -0.45 14.27
C THR A 100 8.33 0.78 14.40
N LEU A 101 7.89 1.90 14.99
CA LEU A 101 8.64 3.15 15.27
C LEU A 101 9.37 3.84 14.09
N GLN A 102 9.48 3.20 12.93
CA GLN A 102 9.83 3.81 11.67
C GLN A 102 8.52 4.31 11.05
N MET A 103 8.30 5.62 10.94
CA MET A 103 7.68 6.20 9.73
C MET A 103 7.33 7.69 9.78
N ASP A 104 7.32 8.25 8.57
CA ASP A 104 6.81 9.54 8.16
C ASP A 104 5.26 9.57 8.21
N HIS A 105 4.72 10.54 8.96
CA HIS A 105 3.28 10.73 9.13
C HIS A 105 2.59 11.14 7.82
N ALA A 106 3.30 11.77 6.88
CA ALA A 106 2.72 12.17 5.60
C ALA A 106 2.40 10.96 4.71
N SER A 107 3.34 10.00 4.64
CA SER A 107 3.17 8.72 3.91
C SER A 107 2.01 7.85 4.45
N LEU A 108 1.67 7.99 5.73
CA LEU A 108 0.51 7.33 6.35
C LEU A 108 -0.80 8.00 5.98
N LEU A 109 -0.85 9.34 5.91
CA LEU A 109 -2.05 10.07 5.53
C LEU A 109 -2.42 9.83 4.05
N LYS A 110 -1.41 9.67 3.18
CA LYS A 110 -1.64 9.31 1.77
C LYS A 110 -2.48 8.04 1.62
N GLN A 111 -2.32 7.07 2.53
CA GLN A 111 -3.07 5.80 2.52
C GLN A 111 -4.58 5.94 2.79
N PHE A 112 -5.05 7.12 3.20
CA PHE A 112 -6.47 7.40 3.47
C PHE A 112 -7.10 8.38 2.47
N GLU A 113 -6.36 8.83 1.44
CA GLU A 113 -6.86 9.84 0.48
C GLU A 113 -8.08 9.38 -0.32
N HIS A 114 -8.30 8.07 -0.46
CA HIS A 114 -9.42 7.48 -1.20
C HIS A 114 -10.72 7.34 -0.38
N LEU A 115 -10.75 7.79 0.89
CA LEU A 115 -11.91 7.70 1.78
C LEU A 115 -12.25 9.06 2.40
N ASP A 116 -13.54 9.30 2.68
CA ASP A 116 -13.95 10.49 3.43
C ASP A 116 -13.54 10.40 4.92
N PRO A 117 -12.67 11.29 5.43
CA PRO A 117 -12.24 11.26 6.83
C PRO A 117 -13.38 11.59 7.82
N HIS A 118 -14.40 12.33 7.38
CA HIS A 118 -15.50 12.81 8.21
C HIS A 118 -16.62 11.80 8.35
N ASN A 119 -16.69 10.80 7.48
CA ASN A 119 -17.67 9.73 7.52
C ASN A 119 -16.97 8.38 7.35
N GLN A 120 -16.95 7.54 8.38
CA GLN A 120 -16.21 6.27 8.34
C GLN A 120 -17.11 5.04 8.19
N ASN A 121 -18.43 5.21 8.24
CA ASN A 121 -19.36 4.09 8.43
C ASN A 121 -20.34 3.89 7.27
N THR A 122 -20.66 4.93 6.49
CA THR A 122 -21.55 4.83 5.31
C THR A 122 -20.79 5.26 4.06
N PHE A 123 -21.03 4.58 2.95
CA PHE A 123 -20.44 4.86 1.65
C PHE A 123 -21.35 5.83 0.88
N GLU A 124 -20.87 7.06 0.73
CA GLU A 124 -21.62 8.14 0.10
C GLU A 124 -21.03 8.53 -1.26
N ALA A 125 -21.74 9.41 -1.98
CA ALA A 125 -21.26 9.95 -3.26
C ALA A 125 -19.83 10.53 -3.14
N LYS A 126 -19.51 11.14 -2.01
CA LYS A 126 -18.17 11.69 -1.76
C LYS A 126 -17.09 10.62 -1.71
N ASP A 127 -17.38 9.44 -1.16
CA ASP A 127 -16.43 8.33 -1.12
C ASP A 127 -16.15 7.79 -2.51
N LEU A 128 -17.19 7.62 -3.33
CA LEU A 128 -17.02 7.18 -4.71
C LEU A 128 -16.24 8.22 -5.54
N GLU A 129 -16.51 9.51 -5.32
CA GLU A 129 -15.75 10.60 -5.95
C GLU A 129 -14.27 10.57 -5.54
N LEU A 130 -13.98 10.47 -4.23
CA LEU A 130 -12.61 10.37 -3.73
C LEU A 130 -11.92 9.11 -4.25
N LEU A 131 -12.55 7.94 -4.16
CA LEU A 131 -12.02 6.68 -4.63
C LEU A 131 -11.64 6.72 -6.11
N ILE A 132 -12.53 7.23 -6.97
CA ILE A 132 -12.26 7.36 -8.41
C ILE A 132 -11.18 8.41 -8.70
N SER A 133 -11.27 9.57 -8.06
CA SER A 133 -10.31 10.67 -8.30
C SER A 133 -8.90 10.33 -7.82
N THR A 134 -8.78 9.70 -6.66
CA THR A 134 -7.51 9.22 -6.11
C THR A 134 -6.98 8.06 -6.94
N ALA A 135 -7.80 7.09 -7.35
CA ALA A 135 -7.37 6.02 -8.26
C ALA A 135 -6.86 6.57 -9.59
N THR A 136 -7.58 7.55 -10.17
CA THR A 136 -7.16 8.20 -11.42
C THR A 136 -5.82 8.90 -11.26
N LYS A 137 -5.67 9.72 -10.21
CA LYS A 137 -4.44 10.46 -9.92
C LYS A 137 -3.27 9.52 -9.65
N ASP A 138 -3.48 8.49 -8.83
CA ASP A 138 -2.44 7.55 -8.47
C ASP A 138 -2.02 6.72 -9.67
N LEU A 139 -2.95 6.28 -10.53
CA LEU A 139 -2.62 5.58 -11.77
C LEU A 139 -1.86 6.47 -12.75
N GLU A 140 -2.25 7.74 -12.91
CA GLU A 140 -1.55 8.70 -13.78
C GLU A 140 -0.12 8.99 -13.31
N ASN A 141 0.15 8.90 -12.00
CA ASN A 141 1.46 9.16 -11.42
C ASN A 141 2.23 7.89 -10.99
N TYR A 142 1.64 6.70 -11.15
CA TYR A 142 2.19 5.45 -10.61
C TYR A 142 3.63 5.23 -11.05
N ASP A 143 3.85 5.27 -12.36
CA ASP A 143 5.15 5.08 -12.98
C ASP A 143 6.16 6.14 -12.50
N ALA A 144 5.76 7.42 -12.50
CA ALA A 144 6.60 8.52 -12.05
C ALA A 144 6.98 8.41 -10.56
N GLU A 145 6.06 7.98 -9.70
CA GLU A 145 6.35 7.73 -8.29
C GLU A 145 7.33 6.57 -8.11
N ARG A 146 7.18 5.49 -8.88
CA ARG A 146 8.13 4.37 -8.88
C ARG A 146 9.55 4.80 -9.31
N HIS A 147 9.66 5.61 -10.36
CA HIS A 147 10.94 6.20 -10.80
C HIS A 147 11.62 7.02 -9.69
N GLU A 148 10.84 7.80 -8.95
CA GLU A 148 11.35 8.60 -7.83
C GLU A 148 11.75 7.72 -6.63
N GLU A 149 11.00 6.66 -6.33
CA GLU A 149 11.37 5.67 -5.32
C GLU A 149 12.68 4.96 -5.68
N PHE A 150 12.82 4.50 -6.92
CA PHE A 150 14.05 3.87 -7.41
C PHE A 150 15.23 4.85 -7.37
N LYS A 151 15.04 6.11 -7.77
CA LYS A 151 16.07 7.14 -7.66
C LYS A 151 16.52 7.35 -6.21
N ARG A 152 15.60 7.37 -5.25
CA ARG A 152 15.92 7.46 -3.82
C ARG A 152 16.68 6.23 -3.32
N TYR A 153 16.29 5.05 -3.78
CA TYR A 153 16.98 3.80 -3.47
C TYR A 153 18.44 3.83 -3.95
N GLU A 154 18.68 4.21 -5.20
CA GLU A 154 20.03 4.34 -5.76
C GLU A 154 20.87 5.40 -5.04
N MET A 155 20.27 6.54 -4.67
CA MET A 155 20.95 7.55 -3.85
C MET A 155 21.29 7.04 -2.44
N LEU A 156 20.41 6.26 -1.81
CA LEU A 156 20.66 5.67 -0.49
C LEU A 156 21.79 4.64 -0.54
N LYS A 157 21.76 3.75 -1.53
CA LYS A 157 22.81 2.74 -1.78
C LYS A 157 24.18 3.40 -1.97
N GLU A 158 24.26 4.47 -2.75
CA GLU A 158 25.51 5.23 -2.92
C GLU A 158 25.93 5.96 -1.63
N HIS A 159 24.99 6.55 -0.90
CA HIS A 159 25.29 7.19 0.38
C HIS A 159 25.90 6.21 1.39
N GLU A 160 25.26 5.04 1.56
CA GLU A 160 25.76 3.96 2.43
C GLU A 160 27.14 3.47 1.97
N ARG A 161 27.36 3.34 0.65
CA ARG A 161 28.68 3.02 0.09
C ARG A 161 29.72 4.06 0.49
N ARG A 162 29.41 5.36 0.36
CA ARG A 162 30.33 6.46 0.73
C ARG A 162 30.65 6.45 2.22
N GLU A 163 29.65 6.28 3.08
CA GLU A 163 29.85 6.19 4.53
C GLU A 163 30.67 4.96 4.92
N TYR A 164 30.40 3.81 4.29
CA TYR A 164 31.18 2.59 4.50
C TYR A 164 32.65 2.80 4.13
N LEU A 165 32.94 3.34 2.94
CA LEU A 165 34.31 3.62 2.49
C LEU A 165 35.03 4.64 3.40
N LYS A 166 34.32 5.64 3.93
CA LYS A 166 34.86 6.60 4.91
C LYS A 166 35.29 5.92 6.21
N SER A 167 34.55 4.89 6.64
CA SER A 167 34.85 4.14 7.87
C SER A 167 36.10 3.24 7.77
N LEU A 168 36.55 2.92 6.55
CA LEU A 168 37.67 2.01 6.29
C LEU A 168 39.03 2.71 6.27
N ASP A 169 40.07 1.96 6.66
CA ASP A 169 41.48 2.33 6.47
C ASP A 169 41.86 2.39 4.98
N GLN A 170 42.90 3.14 4.62
CA GLN A 170 43.30 3.38 3.22
C GLN A 170 43.48 2.09 2.39
N GLU A 171 44.22 1.10 2.91
CA GLU A 171 44.48 -0.17 2.20
C GLU A 171 43.21 -1.02 2.02
N LYS A 172 42.25 -0.93 2.94
CA LYS A 172 40.97 -1.63 2.82
C LYS A 172 40.04 -0.91 1.85
N ARG A 173 40.02 0.43 1.90
CA ARG A 173 39.24 1.27 0.98
C ARG A 173 39.62 1.00 -0.47
N GLU A 174 40.92 0.99 -0.81
CA GLU A 174 41.38 0.72 -2.17
C GLU A 174 41.05 -0.70 -2.65
N ARG A 175 41.05 -1.69 -1.75
CA ARG A 175 40.64 -3.07 -2.08
C ARG A 175 39.15 -3.16 -2.36
N GLU A 176 38.35 -2.50 -1.54
CA GLU A 176 36.90 -2.51 -1.71
C GLU A 176 36.47 -1.75 -2.97
N GLU A 177 37.07 -0.60 -3.26
CA GLU A 177 36.83 0.14 -4.50
C GLU A 177 37.14 -0.70 -5.74
N LYS A 178 38.25 -1.46 -5.72
CA LYS A 178 38.56 -2.39 -6.81
C LYS A 178 37.53 -3.51 -6.93
N ARG A 179 37.15 -4.15 -5.82
CA ARG A 179 36.11 -5.19 -5.82
C ARG A 179 34.80 -4.66 -6.41
N MET A 180 34.37 -3.47 -5.99
CA MET A 180 33.14 -2.84 -6.51
C MET A 180 33.23 -2.54 -8.01
N GLN A 181 34.40 -2.09 -8.48
CA GLN A 181 34.62 -1.88 -9.91
C GLN A 181 34.60 -3.19 -10.70
N GLU A 182 35.17 -4.27 -10.14
CA GLU A 182 35.13 -5.61 -10.74
C GLU A 182 33.69 -6.14 -10.81
N LEU A 183 32.88 -5.97 -9.77
CA LEU A 183 31.47 -6.34 -9.78
C LEU A 183 30.67 -5.56 -10.82
N LYS A 184 30.89 -4.25 -10.92
CA LYS A 184 30.25 -3.41 -11.94
C LYS A 184 30.62 -3.83 -13.37
N GLU A 185 31.89 -4.18 -13.58
CA GLU A 185 32.35 -4.66 -14.88
C GLU A 185 31.82 -6.06 -15.19
N LYS A 186 31.66 -6.92 -14.17
CA LYS A 186 31.04 -8.24 -14.30
C LYS A 186 29.57 -8.11 -14.70
N HIS A 187 28.81 -7.24 -14.04
CA HIS A 187 27.40 -7.00 -14.37
C HIS A 187 27.23 -6.49 -15.81
N ARG A 188 28.11 -5.61 -16.28
CA ARG A 188 28.14 -5.12 -17.68
C ARG A 188 28.36 -6.21 -18.73
N GLN A 189 28.92 -7.35 -18.33
CA GLN A 189 29.19 -8.47 -19.22
C GLN A 189 27.98 -9.39 -19.28
N HIS A 190 26.94 -8.92 -19.97
CA HIS A 190 25.74 -9.71 -20.23
C HIS A 190 25.53 -9.93 -21.74
N PRO A 191 24.78 -10.97 -22.15
CA PRO A 191 24.27 -11.09 -23.51
C PRO A 191 23.47 -9.85 -23.93
N LYS A 192 23.40 -9.59 -25.23
CA LYS A 192 22.62 -8.46 -25.73
C LYS A 192 21.15 -8.61 -25.38
N VAL A 193 20.56 -7.50 -24.95
CA VAL A 193 19.15 -7.38 -24.62
C VAL A 193 18.42 -6.80 -25.83
N ASN A 194 17.38 -7.50 -26.28
CA ASN A 194 16.56 -7.03 -27.38
C ASN A 194 15.66 -5.87 -26.92
N ALA A 195 15.31 -4.97 -27.84
CA ALA A 195 14.38 -3.90 -27.50
C ALA A 195 12.96 -4.46 -27.23
N PRO A 196 12.23 -3.92 -26.24
CA PRO A 196 10.86 -4.31 -25.94
C PRO A 196 9.96 -4.17 -27.17
N GLY A 197 9.23 -5.24 -27.50
CA GLY A 197 8.32 -5.29 -28.65
C GLY A 197 8.98 -5.42 -30.01
N SER A 198 10.30 -5.65 -30.06
CA SER A 198 10.98 -5.97 -31.31
C SER A 198 10.69 -7.41 -31.77
N VAL A 199 10.81 -7.67 -33.08
CA VAL A 199 10.64 -9.01 -33.63
C VAL A 199 11.60 -10.03 -33.02
N ALA A 200 12.81 -9.60 -32.62
CA ALA A 200 13.80 -10.46 -31.99
C ALA A 200 13.33 -10.90 -30.59
N GLN A 201 12.89 -9.96 -29.76
CA GLN A 201 12.36 -10.23 -28.42
C GLN A 201 11.14 -11.15 -28.47
N LEU A 202 10.16 -10.84 -29.32
CA LEU A 202 8.93 -11.65 -29.41
C LEU A 202 9.20 -13.07 -29.93
N ARG A 203 10.13 -13.24 -30.87
CA ARG A 203 10.52 -14.56 -31.37
C ARG A 203 11.26 -15.38 -30.33
N GLU A 204 12.07 -14.73 -29.51
CA GLU A 204 12.77 -15.40 -28.42
C GLU A 204 11.80 -15.92 -27.38
N VAL A 205 10.81 -15.11 -26.97
CA VAL A 205 9.73 -15.56 -26.09
C VAL A 205 8.96 -16.73 -26.74
N TRP A 206 8.63 -16.64 -28.03
CA TRP A 206 7.97 -17.70 -28.78
C TRP A 206 8.76 -19.02 -28.83
N GLU A 207 10.08 -18.95 -28.93
CA GLU A 207 10.94 -20.13 -28.95
C GLU A 207 11.17 -20.71 -27.54
N GLU A 208 11.61 -19.86 -26.61
CA GLU A 208 12.12 -20.29 -25.32
C GLU A 208 11.04 -20.46 -24.25
N THR A 209 10.03 -19.59 -24.26
CA THR A 209 8.92 -19.65 -23.29
C THR A 209 7.80 -20.54 -23.81
N ASP A 210 7.39 -20.35 -25.07
CA ASP A 210 6.25 -21.09 -25.64
C ASP A 210 6.64 -22.44 -26.23
N GLY A 211 7.93 -22.66 -26.51
CA GLY A 211 8.44 -23.91 -27.09
C GLY A 211 7.99 -24.12 -28.55
N LEU A 212 7.73 -23.05 -29.29
CA LEU A 212 7.22 -23.08 -30.67
C LEU A 212 8.33 -22.81 -31.69
N ASP A 213 8.14 -23.27 -32.94
CA ASP A 213 9.15 -23.10 -33.99
C ASP A 213 9.32 -21.62 -34.35
N PRO A 214 10.55 -21.05 -34.28
CA PRO A 214 10.82 -19.67 -34.65
C PRO A 214 10.43 -19.30 -36.09
N GLN A 215 10.45 -20.27 -37.02
CA GLN A 215 10.07 -20.05 -38.42
C GLN A 215 8.57 -19.89 -38.62
N GLU A 216 7.77 -20.35 -37.67
CA GLU A 216 6.30 -20.27 -37.69
C GLU A 216 5.77 -19.06 -36.90
N PHE A 217 6.64 -18.15 -36.47
CA PHE A 217 6.25 -16.98 -35.69
C PHE A 217 5.12 -16.21 -36.36
N ASN A 218 4.00 -16.09 -35.64
CA ASN A 218 2.82 -15.36 -36.07
C ASN A 218 2.38 -14.38 -34.97
N PRO A 219 2.42 -13.05 -35.22
CA PRO A 219 2.07 -12.05 -34.21
C PRO A 219 0.66 -12.21 -33.62
N LYS A 220 -0.30 -12.64 -34.43
CA LYS A 220 -1.68 -12.82 -33.96
C LYS A 220 -1.81 -14.03 -33.02
N THR A 221 -1.11 -15.12 -33.32
CA THR A 221 -1.06 -16.28 -32.44
C THR A 221 -0.28 -15.95 -31.17
N PHE A 222 0.84 -15.24 -31.29
CA PHE A 222 1.63 -14.76 -30.16
C PHE A 222 0.78 -13.94 -29.18
N PHE A 223 0.02 -12.97 -29.70
CA PHE A 223 -0.89 -12.15 -28.90
C PHE A 223 -1.87 -13.01 -28.11
N LYS A 224 -2.58 -13.92 -28.79
CA LYS A 224 -3.59 -14.80 -28.16
C LYS A 224 -3.02 -15.78 -27.14
N LEU A 225 -1.73 -16.10 -27.24
CA LEU A 225 -1.07 -17.00 -26.30
C LEU A 225 -0.70 -16.28 -24.99
N HIS A 226 -0.49 -14.96 -25.06
CA HIS A 226 -0.08 -14.14 -23.93
C HIS A 226 -1.20 -13.27 -23.35
N ASP A 227 -2.34 -13.22 -24.02
CA ASP A 227 -3.64 -12.88 -23.42
C ASP A 227 -4.05 -14.07 -22.54
N THR A 228 -3.60 -14.03 -21.28
CA THR A 228 -3.71 -15.14 -20.33
C THR A 228 -5.11 -15.25 -19.73
N ASN A 229 -5.85 -14.14 -19.72
CA ASN A 229 -7.18 -14.06 -19.13
C ASN A 229 -8.32 -14.13 -20.18
N GLU A 230 -7.98 -14.19 -21.47
CA GLU A 230 -8.87 -14.27 -22.65
C GLU A 230 -9.80 -13.04 -22.80
N ASP A 231 -9.32 -11.84 -22.50
CA ASP A 231 -10.08 -10.59 -22.60
C ASP A 231 -9.83 -9.78 -23.89
N ASP A 232 -9.08 -10.36 -24.84
CA ASP A 232 -8.70 -9.79 -26.15
C ASP A 232 -7.84 -8.51 -26.07
N VAL A 233 -7.29 -8.18 -24.89
CA VAL A 233 -6.28 -7.12 -24.69
C VAL A 233 -5.04 -7.68 -23.98
N LEU A 234 -3.92 -6.98 -24.07
CA LEU A 234 -2.74 -7.25 -23.23
C LEU A 234 -2.61 -6.14 -22.20
N ASP A 235 -2.63 -6.51 -20.92
CA ASP A 235 -2.44 -5.58 -19.82
C ASP A 235 -0.96 -5.40 -19.44
N GLU A 236 -0.70 -4.55 -18.45
CA GLU A 236 0.67 -4.28 -18.00
C GLU A 236 1.38 -5.51 -17.46
N GLN A 237 0.69 -6.40 -16.74
CA GLN A 237 1.30 -7.58 -16.14
C GLN A 237 1.64 -8.61 -17.21
N GLU A 238 0.76 -8.79 -18.19
CA GLU A 238 0.98 -9.68 -19.33
C GLU A 238 2.15 -9.19 -20.17
N LEU A 239 2.26 -7.87 -20.42
CA LEU A 239 3.39 -7.28 -21.11
C LEU A 239 4.69 -7.41 -20.32
N GLU A 240 4.66 -7.13 -19.02
CA GLU A 240 5.80 -7.26 -18.11
C GLU A 240 6.35 -8.70 -18.10
N ALA A 241 5.48 -9.70 -18.15
CA ALA A 241 5.87 -11.10 -18.23
C ALA A 241 6.72 -11.39 -19.49
N LEU A 242 6.42 -10.75 -20.62
CA LEU A 242 7.18 -10.90 -21.88
C LEU A 242 8.64 -10.43 -21.76
N PHE A 243 8.92 -9.52 -20.82
CA PHE A 243 10.27 -8.96 -20.66
C PHE A 243 11.15 -9.80 -19.73
N THR A 244 10.56 -10.74 -18.97
CA THR A 244 11.28 -11.57 -18.01
C THR A 244 12.49 -12.26 -18.64
N LYS A 245 12.32 -12.86 -19.83
CA LYS A 245 13.41 -13.56 -20.54
C LYS A 245 14.57 -12.64 -20.93
N GLU A 246 14.25 -11.43 -21.35
CA GLU A 246 15.27 -10.43 -21.69
C GLU A 246 16.03 -9.94 -20.45
N LEU A 247 15.34 -9.77 -19.33
CA LEU A 247 15.92 -9.33 -18.06
C LEU A 247 16.76 -10.42 -17.39
N GLU A 248 16.38 -11.69 -17.51
CA GLU A 248 17.15 -12.85 -17.01
C GLU A 248 18.55 -12.97 -17.65
N LYS A 249 18.80 -12.32 -18.79
CA LYS A 249 20.13 -12.23 -19.40
C LYS A 249 21.08 -11.33 -18.62
N VAL A 250 20.53 -10.34 -17.91
CA VAL A 250 21.28 -9.26 -17.24
C VAL A 250 21.30 -9.47 -15.74
N TYR A 251 20.21 -9.96 -15.16
CA TYR A 251 20.02 -10.05 -13.72
C TYR A 251 19.76 -11.51 -13.29
N ASP A 252 20.63 -12.06 -12.43
CA ASP A 252 20.40 -13.32 -11.73
C ASP A 252 20.39 -13.08 -10.20
N PRO A 253 19.31 -13.43 -9.47
CA PRO A 253 19.24 -13.24 -8.02
C PRO A 253 20.30 -14.02 -7.22
N LYS A 254 21.04 -14.93 -7.85
CA LYS A 254 22.15 -15.68 -7.23
C LYS A 254 23.49 -14.94 -7.31
N ASN A 255 23.60 -13.94 -8.17
CA ASN A 255 24.79 -13.13 -8.34
C ASN A 255 24.78 -11.95 -7.37
N GLU A 256 25.92 -11.60 -6.79
CA GLU A 256 26.00 -10.49 -5.82
C GLU A 256 26.04 -9.11 -6.50
N GLU A 257 26.45 -9.08 -7.77
CA GLU A 257 26.50 -7.85 -8.57
C GLU A 257 25.15 -7.46 -9.19
N ASP A 258 24.18 -8.36 -9.19
CA ASP A 258 22.89 -8.15 -9.85
C ASP A 258 21.85 -7.66 -8.83
N ASP A 259 21.37 -6.44 -9.02
CA ASP A 259 20.37 -5.83 -8.15
C ASP A 259 18.96 -6.10 -8.67
N MET A 260 18.17 -6.85 -7.89
CA MET A 260 16.79 -7.17 -8.23
C MET A 260 15.87 -5.95 -8.28
N MET A 261 16.19 -4.87 -7.54
CA MET A 261 15.45 -3.62 -7.65
C MET A 261 15.73 -2.91 -8.97
N GLU A 262 16.97 -2.97 -9.47
CA GLU A 262 17.32 -2.48 -10.81
C GLU A 262 16.61 -3.30 -11.89
N MET A 263 16.48 -4.62 -11.72
CA MET A 263 15.72 -5.46 -12.65
C MET A 263 14.25 -5.04 -12.76
N GLU A 264 13.58 -4.78 -11.63
CA GLU A 264 12.17 -4.34 -11.63
C GLU A 264 12.00 -2.96 -12.27
N GLU A 265 12.92 -2.03 -11.98
CA GLU A 265 12.95 -0.73 -12.64
C GLU A 265 13.16 -0.85 -14.16
N GLU A 266 14.08 -1.72 -14.60
CA GLU A 266 14.31 -2.00 -16.01
C GLU A 266 13.05 -2.58 -16.67
N ARG A 267 12.31 -3.45 -15.97
CA ARG A 267 11.02 -3.99 -16.44
C ARG A 267 10.00 -2.87 -16.67
N LEU A 268 9.88 -1.92 -15.74
CA LEU A 268 9.00 -0.77 -15.89
C LEU A 268 9.41 0.10 -17.08
N ARG A 269 10.71 0.39 -17.25
CA ARG A 269 11.23 1.12 -18.41
C ARG A 269 10.92 0.42 -19.72
N MET A 270 11.02 -0.91 -19.77
CA MET A 270 10.67 -1.69 -20.94
C MET A 270 9.18 -1.60 -21.27
N ARG A 271 8.32 -1.73 -20.26
CA ARG A 271 6.87 -1.58 -20.39
C ARG A 271 6.48 -0.20 -20.88
N GLU A 272 7.00 0.87 -20.27
CA GLU A 272 6.73 2.25 -20.70
C GLU A 272 7.15 2.49 -22.15
N HIS A 273 8.31 1.97 -22.53
CA HIS A 273 8.78 2.07 -23.90
C HIS A 273 7.82 1.36 -24.87
N PHE A 274 7.37 0.15 -24.52
CA PHE A 274 6.42 -0.60 -25.31
C PHE A 274 5.08 0.15 -25.44
N MET A 275 4.47 0.52 -24.31
CA MET A 275 3.18 1.23 -24.28
C MET A 275 3.24 2.51 -25.10
N LYS A 276 4.26 3.34 -24.91
CA LYS A 276 4.43 4.59 -25.68
C LYS A 276 4.47 4.38 -27.20
N ASN A 277 4.95 3.23 -27.66
CA ASN A 277 5.07 2.91 -29.07
C ASN A 277 3.87 2.15 -29.64
N VAL A 278 3.08 1.47 -28.81
CA VAL A 278 2.03 0.54 -29.25
C VAL A 278 0.63 1.03 -28.88
N ASP A 279 0.41 1.43 -27.62
CA ASP A 279 -0.86 1.93 -27.12
C ASP A 279 -1.14 3.32 -27.71
N ALA A 280 -2.10 3.37 -28.65
CA ALA A 280 -2.40 4.58 -29.40
C ALA A 280 -3.46 5.44 -28.71
N ASN A 281 -4.38 4.80 -27.99
CA ASN A 281 -5.50 5.47 -27.33
C ASN A 281 -5.18 5.89 -25.88
N LYS A 282 -4.05 5.42 -25.33
CA LYS A 282 -3.53 5.68 -23.98
C LYS A 282 -4.44 5.16 -22.86
N ASP A 283 -5.09 4.03 -23.08
CA ASP A 283 -5.89 3.34 -22.07
C ASP A 283 -5.07 2.36 -21.22
N ARG A 284 -3.75 2.29 -21.42
CA ARG A 284 -2.80 1.39 -20.74
C ARG A 284 -3.02 -0.08 -21.06
N LEU A 285 -3.61 -0.34 -22.21
CA LEU A 285 -3.86 -1.68 -22.72
C LEU A 285 -3.42 -1.73 -24.16
N VAL A 286 -3.17 -2.95 -24.62
CA VAL A 286 -2.78 -3.17 -26.00
C VAL A 286 -3.79 -4.11 -26.63
N SER A 287 -4.66 -3.53 -27.46
CA SER A 287 -5.57 -4.33 -28.27
C SER A 287 -4.81 -5.10 -29.35
N LEU A 288 -5.41 -6.18 -29.84
CA LEU A 288 -4.86 -6.93 -30.98
C LEU A 288 -4.59 -6.02 -32.19
N GLU A 289 -5.44 -5.03 -32.45
CA GLU A 289 -5.28 -4.11 -33.57
C GLU A 289 -4.05 -3.21 -33.40
N GLU A 290 -3.85 -2.65 -32.21
CA GLU A 290 -2.67 -1.83 -31.88
C GLU A 290 -1.39 -2.66 -31.95
N PHE A 291 -1.43 -3.87 -31.38
CA PHE A 291 -0.30 -4.80 -31.44
C PHE A 291 0.10 -5.10 -32.88
N LEU A 292 -0.85 -5.52 -33.73
CA LEU A 292 -0.56 -5.85 -35.13
C LEU A 292 -0.05 -4.63 -35.91
N LYS A 293 -0.62 -3.45 -35.70
CA LYS A 293 -0.12 -2.19 -36.31
C LYS A 293 1.31 -1.88 -35.88
N SER A 294 1.69 -2.23 -34.65
CA SER A 294 3.07 -2.01 -34.20
C SER A 294 4.08 -2.89 -34.95
N THR A 295 3.69 -4.11 -35.33
CA THR A 295 4.55 -5.03 -36.11
C THR A 295 4.84 -4.55 -37.53
N GLU A 296 4.02 -3.65 -38.07
CA GLU A 296 4.21 -3.06 -39.40
C GLU A 296 5.22 -1.89 -39.39
N LYS A 297 5.59 -1.39 -38.20
CA LYS A 297 6.52 -0.27 -38.05
C LYS A 297 7.95 -0.70 -38.37
N LYS A 298 8.81 0.24 -38.76
CA LYS A 298 10.22 -0.06 -39.11
C LYS A 298 11.02 -0.47 -37.88
N GLU A 299 10.70 0.13 -36.75
CA GLU A 299 11.27 -0.08 -35.44
C GLU A 299 11.09 -1.52 -34.96
N PHE A 300 10.04 -2.21 -35.41
CA PHE A 300 9.79 -3.62 -35.11
C PHE A 300 10.89 -4.53 -35.64
N ASN A 301 11.37 -4.28 -36.87
CA ASN A 301 12.34 -5.13 -37.56
C ASN A 301 13.79 -4.64 -37.39
N ASN A 302 14.00 -3.36 -37.13
CA ASN A 302 15.32 -2.76 -36.93
C ASN A 302 15.34 -1.91 -35.65
N PRO A 303 15.16 -2.51 -34.47
CA PRO A 303 15.22 -1.76 -33.23
C PRO A 303 16.65 -1.25 -32.99
N LYS A 304 16.75 -0.11 -32.30
CA LYS A 304 17.99 0.23 -31.61
C LYS A 304 18.15 -0.75 -30.44
N GLU A 305 19.37 -1.22 -30.18
CA GLU A 305 19.66 -2.08 -29.02
C GLU A 305 19.18 -1.40 -27.73
N TRP A 306 18.69 -2.20 -26.78
CA TRP A 306 18.19 -1.69 -25.51
C TRP A 306 19.37 -1.24 -24.63
N GLU A 307 19.30 -0.01 -24.14
CA GLU A 307 20.28 0.55 -23.20
C GLU A 307 19.81 0.30 -21.76
N THR A 308 20.49 -0.62 -21.09
CA THR A 308 20.31 -0.98 -19.67
C THR A 308 20.66 0.18 -18.73
N LEU A 309 20.15 0.13 -17.50
CA LEU A 309 20.29 1.15 -16.46
C LEU A 309 21.76 1.49 -16.15
N ASP A 310 22.69 0.55 -16.26
CA ASP A 310 24.12 0.73 -15.98
C ASP A 310 24.80 1.80 -16.87
N THR A 311 24.19 2.13 -18.01
CA THR A 311 24.69 3.11 -18.97
C THR A 311 24.41 4.57 -18.60
N LYS A 312 23.37 4.83 -17.79
CA LYS A 312 22.95 6.19 -17.42
C LYS A 312 22.67 6.29 -15.92
N PRO A 313 23.33 7.22 -15.19
CA PRO A 313 23.03 7.44 -13.78
C PRO A 313 21.56 7.84 -13.56
N ALA A 314 20.92 7.24 -12.54
CA ALA A 314 19.54 7.57 -12.15
C ALA A 314 19.41 8.98 -11.51
N TYR A 315 20.50 9.53 -10.98
CA TYR A 315 20.54 10.81 -10.28
C TYR A 315 21.83 11.59 -10.59
N THR A 316 21.79 12.88 -10.31
CA THR A 316 22.93 13.82 -10.38
C THR A 316 23.65 13.95 -9.04
N GLU A 317 24.92 14.33 -9.05
CA GLU A 317 25.68 14.55 -7.81
C GLU A 317 25.03 15.62 -6.92
N GLU A 318 24.42 16.64 -7.51
CA GLU A 318 23.68 17.67 -6.78
C GLU A 318 22.40 17.13 -6.12
N GLU A 319 21.71 16.16 -6.74
CA GLU A 319 20.58 15.46 -6.12
C GLU A 319 21.03 14.61 -4.94
N LEU A 320 22.12 13.85 -5.10
CA LEU A 320 22.68 13.04 -4.03
C LEU A 320 23.07 13.91 -2.83
N GLN A 321 23.75 15.03 -3.05
CA GLN A 321 24.12 15.94 -1.95
C GLN A 321 22.90 16.50 -1.20
N ARG A 322 21.83 16.86 -1.92
CA ARG A 322 20.57 17.29 -1.28
C ARG A 322 19.95 16.16 -0.47
N PHE A 323 19.95 14.95 -1.01
CA PHE A 323 19.44 13.77 -0.33
C PHE A 323 20.24 13.44 0.93
N GLU A 324 21.57 13.52 0.90
CA GLU A 324 22.42 13.33 2.09
C GLU A 324 22.19 14.39 3.17
N VAL A 325 21.87 15.64 2.79
CA VAL A 325 21.44 16.67 3.76
C VAL A 325 20.11 16.27 4.40
N GLU A 326 19.13 15.88 3.60
CA GLU A 326 17.82 15.43 4.09
C GLU A 326 17.95 14.24 5.05
N LEU A 327 18.82 13.27 4.74
CA LEU A 327 19.08 12.12 5.62
C LEU A 327 19.66 12.56 6.98
N ARG A 328 20.65 13.47 6.98
CA ARG A 328 21.24 13.99 8.22
C ARG A 328 20.22 14.73 9.06
N ASP A 329 19.42 15.59 8.44
CA ASP A 329 18.37 16.34 9.15
C ASP A 329 17.35 15.40 9.80
N LYS A 330 16.94 14.34 9.08
CA LYS A 330 16.05 13.29 9.61
C LYS A 330 16.70 12.49 10.74
N GLU A 331 17.98 12.14 10.63
CA GLU A 331 18.71 11.44 11.69
C GLU A 331 18.77 12.27 12.97
N GLU A 332 19.04 13.58 12.85
CA GLU A 332 19.02 14.50 13.99
C GLU A 332 17.63 14.62 14.63
N GLU A 333 16.58 14.70 13.82
CA GLU A 333 15.19 14.72 14.30
C GLU A 333 14.86 13.43 15.07
N LEU A 334 15.18 12.27 14.49
CA LEU A 334 14.97 10.98 15.13
C LEU A 334 15.76 10.84 16.43
N LYS A 335 16.99 11.34 16.48
CA LYS A 335 17.81 11.36 17.69
C LYS A 335 17.16 12.21 18.79
N ARG A 336 16.68 13.41 18.47
CA ARG A 336 15.95 14.27 19.42
C ARG A 336 14.67 13.58 19.92
N LYS A 337 13.93 12.94 19.03
CA LYS A 337 12.71 12.19 19.40
C LYS A 337 13.03 11.01 20.31
N ALA A 338 14.09 10.26 20.02
CA ALA A 338 14.55 9.14 20.85
C ALA A 338 14.99 9.62 22.25
N GLU A 339 15.68 10.75 22.35
CA GLU A 339 16.06 11.36 23.63
C GLU A 339 14.81 11.77 24.44
N ASN A 340 13.83 12.42 23.80
CA ASN A 340 12.56 12.79 24.45
C ASN A 340 11.79 11.56 24.95
N LEU A 341 11.68 10.51 24.13
CA LEU A 341 11.02 9.26 24.50
C LEU A 341 11.72 8.57 25.69
N ARG A 342 13.05 8.60 25.71
CA ARG A 342 13.82 8.07 26.83
C ARG A 342 13.53 8.83 28.13
N GLN A 343 13.46 10.16 28.08
CA GLN A 343 13.09 10.98 29.23
C GLN A 343 11.67 10.67 29.71
N GLU A 344 10.71 10.55 28.80
CA GLU A 344 9.33 10.18 29.13
C GLU A 344 9.26 8.77 29.77
N GLN A 345 10.01 7.81 29.25
CA GLN A 345 10.09 6.46 29.81
C GLN A 345 10.66 6.48 31.24
N GLU A 346 11.69 7.29 31.50
CA GLU A 346 12.25 7.46 32.84
C GLU A 346 11.21 8.08 33.80
N LEU A 347 10.50 9.13 33.39
CA LEU A 347 9.43 9.75 34.18
C LEU A 347 8.29 8.77 34.49
N LEU A 348 7.85 7.98 33.50
CA LEU A 348 6.82 6.96 33.70
C LEU A 348 7.29 5.86 34.67
N LYS A 349 8.56 5.47 34.61
CA LYS A 349 9.16 4.50 35.53
C LYS A 349 9.20 5.03 36.96
N GLU A 350 9.53 6.30 37.16
CA GLU A 350 9.47 6.94 38.48
C GLU A 350 8.04 7.02 39.01
N ARG A 351 7.07 7.43 38.16
CA ARG A 351 5.65 7.44 38.52
C ARG A 351 5.14 6.04 38.89
N GLY A 352 5.58 5.01 38.17
CA GLY A 352 5.27 3.62 38.48
C GLY A 352 5.77 3.20 39.87
N LYS A 353 7.03 3.53 40.20
CA LYS A 353 7.58 3.27 41.55
C LYS A 353 6.79 3.99 42.65
N ALA A 354 6.40 5.24 42.41
CA ALA A 354 5.61 6.02 43.37
C ALA A 354 4.23 5.40 43.61
N LEU A 355 3.55 4.95 42.55
CA LEU A 355 2.26 4.24 42.65
C LEU A 355 2.39 2.91 43.40
N GLU A 356 3.47 2.16 43.16
CA GLU A 356 3.73 0.91 43.89
C GLU A 356 3.99 1.15 45.39
N ALA A 357 4.74 2.20 45.73
CA ALA A 357 4.96 2.60 47.11
C ALA A 357 3.64 2.98 47.79
N GLN A 358 2.83 3.82 47.14
CA GLN A 358 1.50 4.19 47.63
C GLN A 358 0.59 2.96 47.81
N ARG A 359 0.63 1.99 46.90
CA ARG A 359 -0.12 0.74 47.01
C ARG A 359 0.31 -0.09 48.23
N ARG A 360 1.62 -0.16 48.51
CA ARG A 360 2.16 -0.88 49.68
C ARG A 360 1.75 -0.20 50.99
N GLU A 361 1.85 1.12 51.06
CA GLU A 361 1.40 1.89 52.23
C GLU A 361 -0.10 1.66 52.50
N TYR A 362 -0.93 1.71 51.46
CA TYR A 362 -2.35 1.44 51.58
C TYR A 362 -2.63 0.02 52.09
N GLN A 363 -1.93 -1.00 51.58
CA GLN A 363 -2.05 -2.38 52.07
C GLN A 363 -1.65 -2.53 53.55
N GLN A 364 -0.57 -1.86 53.97
CA GLN A 364 -0.14 -1.85 55.37
C GLN A 364 -1.18 -1.18 56.27
N ALA A 365 -1.73 -0.04 55.87
CA ALA A 365 -2.77 0.66 56.64
C ALA A 365 -4.05 -0.18 56.78
N VAL A 366 -4.46 -0.90 55.73
CA VAL A 366 -5.61 -1.82 55.77
C VAL A 366 -5.35 -2.99 56.72
N LEU A 367 -4.14 -3.56 56.71
CA LEU A 367 -3.74 -4.62 57.65
C LEU A 367 -3.76 -4.13 59.10
N GLU A 368 -3.22 -2.95 59.37
CA GLU A 368 -3.20 -2.36 60.72
C GLU A 368 -4.63 -2.07 61.21
N MET A 369 -5.50 -1.49 60.37
CA MET A 369 -6.90 -1.30 60.71
C MET A 369 -7.62 -2.62 61.02
N SER A 370 -7.34 -3.68 60.25
CA SER A 370 -7.91 -5.01 60.51
C SER A 370 -7.42 -5.62 61.83
N GLN A 371 -6.15 -5.43 62.19
CA GLN A 371 -5.61 -5.88 63.48
C GLN A 371 -6.25 -5.11 64.63
N ARG A 372 -6.35 -3.78 64.54
CA ARG A 372 -7.02 -2.96 65.56
C ARG A 372 -8.48 -3.35 65.76
N GLN A 373 -9.21 -3.67 64.69
CA GLN A 373 -10.58 -4.20 64.80
C GLN A 373 -10.64 -5.55 65.53
N LYS A 374 -9.70 -6.46 65.26
CA LYS A 374 -9.62 -7.75 65.96
C LYS A 374 -9.27 -7.58 67.43
N GLU A 375 -8.37 -6.64 67.77
CA GLU A 375 -8.04 -6.31 69.16
C GLU A 375 -9.22 -5.68 69.90
N GLN A 376 -9.99 -4.81 69.25
CA GLN A 376 -11.22 -4.25 69.82
C GLN A 376 -12.30 -5.33 70.01
N GLN A 377 -12.46 -6.27 69.07
CA GLN A 377 -13.37 -7.42 69.22
C GLN A 377 -12.90 -8.42 70.28
N ALA A 378 -11.60 -8.55 70.53
CA ALA A 378 -11.05 -9.37 71.60
C ALA A 378 -11.15 -8.68 72.98
N ALA A 379 -11.16 -7.34 73.02
CA ALA A 379 -11.35 -6.55 74.24
C ALA A 379 -12.82 -6.45 74.68
N ASP A 380 -13.79 -6.51 73.75
CA ASP A 380 -15.24 -6.51 74.05
C ASP A 380 -15.82 -7.92 74.32
N GLY A 381 -15.00 -8.82 74.88
CA GLY A 381 -15.38 -10.14 75.34
C GLY A 381 -15.88 -10.18 76.79
N GLN A 382 -16.85 -9.33 77.18
CA GLN A 382 -17.86 -9.55 78.25
C GLN A 382 -18.63 -8.26 78.58
N PRO A 383 -19.95 -8.17 78.34
CA PRO A 383 -20.77 -7.11 78.91
C PRO A 383 -21.19 -7.45 80.35
N PRO A 384 -21.00 -6.60 81.37
CA PRO A 384 -21.67 -6.79 82.64
C PRO A 384 -23.14 -6.36 82.52
N ALA A 385 -24.04 -7.33 82.60
CA ALA A 385 -25.46 -7.10 82.81
C ALA A 385 -25.69 -6.46 84.20
N GLY A 386 -26.25 -5.24 84.22
CA GLY A 386 -26.76 -4.61 85.44
C GLY A 386 -28.13 -5.18 85.83
N PRO A 387 -28.48 -5.29 87.13
CA PRO A 387 -29.70 -5.99 87.55
C PRO A 387 -31.04 -5.27 87.33
N ASN A 388 -31.07 -4.05 86.77
CA ASN A 388 -32.32 -3.31 86.57
C ASN A 388 -32.29 -2.55 85.23
N GLY A 389 -32.61 -3.25 84.13
CA GLY A 389 -32.52 -2.75 82.76
C GLY A 389 -33.34 -1.49 82.44
N GLU A 390 -32.80 -0.32 82.77
CA GLU A 390 -33.25 0.98 82.26
C GLU A 390 -32.06 1.76 81.70
N LEU A 391 -32.09 2.03 80.38
CA LEU A 391 -31.16 2.91 79.67
C LEU A 391 -31.64 4.36 79.85
N GLN A 392 -30.91 5.16 80.64
CA GLN A 392 -31.12 6.62 80.66
C GLN A 392 -30.42 7.26 79.46
N PHE A 393 -31.21 7.66 78.47
CA PHE A 393 -30.79 8.62 77.44
C PHE A 393 -30.95 10.04 77.99
N GLN A 394 -29.86 10.82 78.04
CA GLN A 394 -29.94 12.28 78.09
C GLN A 394 -29.39 12.86 76.78
N PRO A 395 -30.21 13.57 75.99
CA PRO A 395 -29.76 14.28 74.81
C PRO A 395 -29.32 15.71 75.18
N ASP A 396 -28.06 16.05 74.92
CA ASP A 396 -27.59 17.43 74.99
C ASP A 396 -28.06 18.20 73.74
N THR A 397 -29.12 18.99 73.90
CA THR A 397 -29.50 20.05 72.96
C THR A 397 -29.31 21.41 73.61
N GLN A 398 -28.31 22.16 73.16
CA GLN A 398 -28.36 23.62 73.17
C GLN A 398 -28.08 24.14 71.75
N LYS A 399 -29.16 24.58 71.11
CA LYS A 399 -29.17 25.47 69.94
C LYS A 399 -29.03 26.93 70.42
N LEU A 400 -28.42 27.79 69.61
CA LEU A 400 -29.02 29.04 69.11
C LEU A 400 -28.12 29.71 68.04
N ASP A 401 -28.47 29.41 66.78
CA ASP A 401 -28.74 30.31 65.64
C ASP A 401 -27.80 31.47 65.20
N ALA A 402 -27.29 31.28 63.97
CA ALA A 402 -27.48 32.10 62.75
C ALA A 402 -26.73 33.45 62.52
N LYS A 403 -25.83 33.42 61.52
CA LYS A 403 -25.63 34.33 60.35
C LYS A 403 -24.29 33.92 59.71
N GLY A 404 -24.13 33.50 58.45
CA GLY A 404 -24.77 33.88 57.20
C GLY A 404 -23.72 34.56 56.31
N LYS A 405 -23.18 33.84 55.31
CA LYS A 405 -22.76 34.32 53.97
C LYS A 405 -21.97 33.26 53.18
N GLN A 406 -22.54 32.88 52.02
CA GLN A 406 -21.83 32.32 50.87
C GLN A 406 -20.98 33.40 50.18
N PRO A 407 -20.14 33.01 49.21
CA PRO A 407 -20.45 33.47 47.86
C PRO A 407 -20.52 32.33 46.82
N GLU A 408 -21.31 32.67 45.80
CA GLU A 408 -21.69 31.94 44.59
C GLU A 408 -20.63 31.98 43.48
N ILE A 409 -20.73 30.93 42.65
CA ILE A 409 -20.46 30.77 41.21
C ILE A 409 -19.00 30.88 40.72
#